data_AF-B3T858-F1
#
_entry.id   AF-B3T858-F1
#
_cell.length_a   1.000
_cell.length_b   1.000
_cell.length_c   1.000
_cell.angle_alpha   90.00
_cell.angle_beta   90.00
_cell.angle_gamma   90.00
#
_symmetry.space_group_name_H-M   'P 1'
#
loop_
_entity.id
_entity.type
_entity.pdbx_description
1 polymer ?
#
loop_
_entity_poly.entity_id
_entity_poly.type
_entity_poly.pdbx_seq_one_letter_code
_entity_poly.pdbx_strand_id
1 'polypeptide(L)' 'MCKTCKKPCSDMIEHIKKVHGFSESYINDFLISKSDSWKHAFEKIK' A
#
# COMPACT_ATOMS: atom_id res chain seq x y z
N MET A 1 -1.60 3.19 8.22
CA MET A 1 -3.03 2.82 8.19
C MET A 1 -3.49 2.78 6.74
N CYS A 2 -3.90 1.62 6.25
CA CYS A 2 -4.53 1.51 4.93
C CYS A 2 -5.91 2.17 5.00
N LYS A 3 -6.17 3.19 4.17
CA LYS A 3 -7.46 3.89 4.17
C LYS A 3 -8.61 3.01 3.69
N THR A 4 -8.34 2.12 2.74
CA THR A 4 -9.32 1.16 2.22
C THR A 4 -9.73 0.16 3.30
N CYS A 5 -8.76 -0.40 4.02
CA CYS A 5 -9.03 -1.38 5.06
C CYS A 5 -9.38 -0.76 6.42
N LYS A 6 -9.17 0.55 6.58
CA LYS A 6 -9.26 1.29 7.85
C LYS A 6 -8.52 0.57 8.99
N LYS A 7 -7.38 -0.04 8.68
CA LYS A 7 -6.57 -0.81 9.63
C LYS A 7 -5.17 -0.22 9.72
N PRO A 8 -4.58 -0.19 10.93
CA PRO A 8 -3.16 0.12 11.07
C PRO A 8 -2.35 -0.96 10.33
N CYS A 9 -1.33 -0.53 9.58
CA CYS A 9 -0.46 -1.42 8.81
C CYS A 9 0.97 -1.09 9.23
N SER A 10 1.70 -2.09 9.73
CA SER A 10 3.13 -1.94 10.07
C SER A 10 3.98 -1.86 8.81
N ASP A 11 3.65 -2.67 7.81
CA ASP A 11 4.28 -2.65 6.49
C ASP A 11 3.23 -2.51 5.38
N MET A 12 3.41 -1.51 4.54
CA MET A 12 2.50 -1.18 3.45
C MET A 12 2.54 -2.21 2.33
N ILE A 13 3.74 -2.68 1.97
CA ILE A 13 3.99 -3.63 0.88
C ILE A 13 3.47 -5.01 1.26
N GLU A 14 3.72 -5.44 2.49
CA GLU A 14 3.23 -6.72 2.99
C GLU A 14 1.70 -6.73 3.03
N HIS A 15 1.09 -5.62 3.48
CA HIS A 15 -0.37 -5.50 3.56
C HIS A 15 -1.03 -5.70 2.20
N ILE A 16 -0.55 -5.04 1.14
CA ILE A 16 -1.15 -5.20 -0.19
C ILE A 16 -0.90 -6.55 -0.84
N LYS A 17 0.26 -7.18 -0.57
CA LYS A 17 0.52 -8.53 -1.07
C LYS A 17 -0.44 -9.52 -0.43
N LYS A 18 -0.60 -9.46 0.90
CA LYS A 18 -1.40 -10.43 1.65
C LYS A 18 -2.90 -10.14 1.63
N VAL A 19 -3.30 -8.87 1.75
CA VAL A 19 -4.71 -8.46 1.89
C VAL A 19 -5.35 -8.14 0.55
N HIS A 20 -4.61 -7.48 -0.35
CA HIS A 20 -5.13 -7.11 -1.67
C HIS A 20 -4.70 -8.08 -2.78
N GLY A 21 -3.81 -9.04 -2.49
CA GLY A 21 -3.34 -10.03 -3.45
C GLY A 21 -2.53 -9.42 -4.61
N PHE A 22 -1.96 -8.23 -4.43
CA PHE A 22 -1.19 -7.60 -5.50
C PHE A 22 0.14 -8.32 -5.71
N SER A 23 0.44 -8.61 -6.98
CA SER A 23 1.71 -9.19 -7.39
C SER A 23 2.85 -8.20 -7.23
N GLU A 24 4.06 -8.71 -6.96
CA GLU A 24 5.24 -7.88 -6.73
C GLU A 24 5.60 -6.99 -7.92
N SER A 25 5.39 -7.48 -9.16
CA SER A 25 5.56 -6.68 -10.38
C SER A 25 4.56 -5.52 -10.45
N TYR A 26 3.30 -5.76 -10.08
CA TYR A 26 2.29 -4.70 -10.03
C TYR A 26 2.67 -3.66 -8.98
N ILE A 27 3.12 -4.09 -7.80
CA ILE A 27 3.51 -3.20 -6.72
C ILE A 27 4.70 -2.32 -7.13
N ASN A 28 5.74 -2.90 -7.74
CA ASN A 28 6.89 -2.16 -8.24
C ASN A 28 6.49 -1.16 -9.33
N ASP A 29 5.69 -1.59 -10.30
CA ASP A 29 5.22 -0.72 -11.38
C ASP A 29 4.35 0.44 -10.85
N PHE A 30 3.45 0.14 -9.90
CA PHE A 30 2.58 1.14 -9.27
C PHE A 30 3.33 2.09 -8.33
N LEU A 31 4.38 1.64 -7.64
CA LEU A 31 5.25 2.47 -6.79
C LEU A 31 6.13 3.41 -7.62
N ILE A 32 6.70 2.90 -8.72
CA ILE A 32 7.54 3.68 -9.63
C ILE A 32 6.69 4.70 -10.40
N SER A 33 5.50 4.30 -10.87
CA SER A 33 4.64 5.13 -11.70
C SER A 33 3.79 6.14 -10.91
N LYS A 34 3.34 5.78 -9.69
CA LYS A 34 2.38 6.60 -8.90
C LYS A 34 2.74 6.67 -7.42
N SER A 35 3.95 7.11 -7.13
CA SER A 35 4.47 7.24 -5.75
C SER A 35 3.54 8.05 -4.84
N ASP A 36 2.82 9.05 -5.37
CA ASP A 36 1.87 9.86 -4.60
C ASP A 36 0.55 9.15 -4.32
N SER A 37 -0.05 8.48 -5.31
CA SER A 37 -1.32 7.74 -5.10
C SER A 37 -1.19 6.70 -3.99
N TRP A 38 -0.03 6.05 -3.92
CA TRP A 38 0.31 5.10 -2.87
C TRP A 38 0.46 5.74 -1.49
N LYS A 39 1.18 6.86 -1.40
CA LYS A 39 1.29 7.65 -0.16
C LYS A 39 -0.06 8.19 0.32
N HIS A 40 -0.97 8.51 -0.59
CA HIS A 40 -2.31 8.98 -0.22
C HIS A 40 -3.24 7.85 0.24
N ALA A 41 -3.05 6.63 -0.26
CA ALA A 41 -3.81 5.45 0.12
C ALA A 41 -3.46 4.93 1.54
N PHE A 42 -2.27 5.27 2.03
CA PHE A 42 -1.78 4.86 3.34
C PHE A 42 -1.43 6.06 4.21
N GLU A 43 -2.08 6.17 5.35
CA GLU A 43 -1.80 7.22 6.32
C GLU A 43 -0.69 6.77 7.28
N LYS A 44 0.31 7.62 7.53
CA LYS A 44 1.26 7.37 8.63
C LYS A 44 0.50 7.47 9.95
N ILE A 45 0.58 6.43 10.76
CA ILE A 45 0.06 6.47 12.14
C ILE A 45 1.07 7.33 12.90
N LYS A 46 0.62 8.48 13.44
CA LYS A 46 1.43 9.37 14.29
C LYS A 46 1.66 8.74 15.66
#